data_AF-A0A8I6S380-F1
#
_entry.id   AF-A0A8I6S380-F1
#
_cell.length_a   1.000
_cell.length_b   1.000
_cell.length_c   1.000
_cell.angle_alpha   90.00
_cell.angle_beta   90.00
_cell.angle_gamma   90.00
#
_symmetry.space_group_name_H-M   'P 1'
#
loop_
_entity.id
_entity.type
_entity.pdbx_description
1 polymer ?
#
loop_
_entity_poly.entity_id
_entity_poly.type
_entity_poly.pdbx_seq_one_letter_code
_entity_poly.pdbx_strand_id
1 'polypeptide(L)'
;MSQKLITEEQTLLKFSEPFIVKNENEEKQNKCQDLAEMEGTDILEPKSKCFLKSKMFSDKEFKFPPFWKKKKVSSLVTDISSETRPILDVIAYPREWKEGDLTWRQEVSMDQFTRSEVLKLHENLDLRLKERCARGKGICAVRMELFAQVFERGMLLLRIRDEYNLTLSVHQALCEGSTSFGARKANLAEEDKNKNHNEIEKVKAEIAAINKNILDMDSKFLMLERRAEELRATQEKNHINEINFLKKTNQQLKAQLESIAAPKK
;
A
#
# COMPACT_ATOMS: atom_id res chain seq x y z
N MET A 1 -8.87 23.51 -41.08
CA MET A 1 -9.82 22.46 -40.63
C MET A 1 -9.26 21.11 -41.04
N SER A 2 -8.20 20.65 -40.38
CA SER A 2 -7.44 19.46 -40.80
C SER A 2 -6.85 18.76 -39.58
N GLN A 3 -7.68 18.45 -38.60
CA GLN A 3 -7.30 17.62 -37.48
C GLN A 3 -8.39 16.58 -37.26
N LYS A 4 -7.98 15.31 -37.29
CA LYS A 4 -8.71 14.06 -36.98
C LYS A 4 -9.12 13.15 -38.14
N LEU A 5 -8.48 13.23 -39.30
CA LEU A 5 -8.16 11.99 -40.00
C LEU A 5 -6.91 11.43 -39.33
N ILE A 6 -7.14 10.59 -38.32
CA ILE A 6 -6.10 9.70 -37.83
C ILE A 6 -5.80 8.76 -39.00
N THR A 7 -4.73 9.05 -39.72
CA THR A 7 -4.17 8.21 -40.77
C THR A 7 -3.83 6.84 -40.18
N GLU A 8 -3.70 5.82 -41.05
CA GLU A 8 -3.26 4.44 -40.72
C GLU A 8 -1.97 4.37 -39.87
N GLU A 9 -1.31 5.50 -39.67
CA GLU A 9 -0.13 5.74 -38.85
C GLU A 9 -0.36 5.62 -37.33
N GLN A 10 -1.60 5.70 -36.81
CA GLN A 10 -1.81 5.59 -35.35
C GLN A 10 -2.23 4.20 -34.88
N THR A 11 -2.82 3.37 -35.74
CA THR A 11 -3.28 2.02 -35.36
C THR A 11 -2.74 0.97 -36.32
N LEU A 12 -2.42 -0.22 -35.79
CA LEU A 12 -2.00 -1.36 -36.61
C LEU A 12 -3.18 -2.08 -37.30
N LEU A 13 -4.41 -1.60 -37.09
CA LEU A 13 -5.65 -2.13 -37.64
C LEU A 13 -6.00 -1.44 -38.97
N LYS A 14 -6.41 -2.24 -39.97
CA LYS A 14 -6.99 -1.77 -41.23
C LYS A 14 -8.46 -1.41 -41.01
N PHE A 15 -8.79 -0.13 -41.13
CA PHE A 15 -10.16 0.37 -41.06
C PHE A 15 -10.73 0.56 -42.47
N SER A 16 -12.06 0.43 -42.62
CA SER A 16 -12.75 0.82 -43.84
C SER A 16 -12.80 2.35 -43.99
N GLU A 17 -13.17 2.82 -45.18
CA GLU A 17 -13.44 4.24 -45.39
C GLU A 17 -14.62 4.68 -44.50
N PRO A 18 -14.53 5.87 -43.87
CA PRO A 18 -15.59 6.34 -43.00
C PRO A 18 -16.86 6.64 -43.79
N PHE A 19 -18.01 6.25 -43.24
CA PHE A 19 -19.32 6.51 -43.81
C PHE A 19 -20.20 7.29 -42.85
N ILE A 20 -21.19 7.99 -43.39
CA ILE A 20 -22.10 8.85 -42.63
C ILE A 20 -23.25 8.00 -42.08
N VAL A 21 -23.47 8.06 -40.77
CA VAL A 21 -24.53 7.28 -40.09
C VAL A 21 -25.82 8.08 -39.92
N LYS A 22 -25.74 9.41 -39.80
CA LYS A 22 -26.90 10.30 -39.65
C LYS A 22 -26.67 11.67 -40.30
N ASN A 23 -27.62 12.09 -41.13
CA ASN A 23 -27.82 13.50 -41.51
C ASN A 23 -28.91 14.07 -40.60
N GLU A 24 -28.58 14.99 -39.69
CA GLU A 24 -29.58 15.64 -38.83
C GLU A 24 -30.67 16.43 -39.62
N ASN A 25 -30.48 16.59 -40.94
CA ASN A 25 -31.43 17.27 -41.83
C ASN A 25 -32.63 16.42 -42.27
N GLU A 26 -32.57 15.09 -42.20
CA GLU A 26 -33.74 14.23 -42.49
C GLU A 26 -34.62 14.00 -41.25
N GLU A 27 -34.05 14.05 -40.04
CA GLU A 27 -34.84 13.96 -38.81
C GLU A 27 -35.73 15.21 -38.59
N LYS A 28 -35.35 16.40 -39.10
CA LYS A 28 -36.20 17.61 -38.94
C LYS A 28 -37.48 17.59 -39.79
N GLN A 29 -37.51 16.83 -40.90
CA GLN A 29 -38.75 16.67 -41.67
C GLN A 29 -39.67 15.60 -41.06
N ASN A 30 -39.09 14.53 -40.50
CA ASN A 30 -39.88 13.45 -39.89
C ASN A 30 -40.38 13.80 -38.47
N LYS A 31 -39.71 14.71 -37.76
CA LYS A 31 -40.12 15.14 -36.40
C LYS A 31 -41.25 16.18 -36.38
N CYS A 32 -41.69 16.67 -37.53
CA CYS A 32 -42.86 17.57 -37.64
C CYS A 32 -44.20 16.83 -37.80
N GLN A 33 -44.22 15.50 -37.96
CA GLN A 33 -45.47 14.72 -38.06
C GLN A 33 -45.84 13.97 -36.77
N ASP A 34 -44.90 13.72 -35.86
CA ASP A 34 -45.13 12.91 -34.66
C ASP A 34 -45.32 13.72 -33.35
N LEU A 35 -45.42 15.06 -33.42
CA LEU A 35 -45.61 15.95 -32.27
C LEU A 35 -47.07 16.41 -32.09
N ALA A 36 -48.02 15.52 -32.36
CA ALA A 36 -49.41 15.68 -31.94
C ALA A 36 -49.90 14.37 -31.34
N GLU A 37 -49.48 14.08 -30.10
CA GLU A 37 -50.34 13.46 -29.08
C GLU A 37 -49.61 13.32 -27.74
N MET A 38 -50.27 13.85 -26.70
CA MET A 38 -50.15 13.58 -25.27
C MET A 38 -49.03 14.25 -24.46
N GLU A 39 -49.45 15.38 -23.87
CA GLU A 39 -48.96 15.99 -22.64
C GLU A 39 -49.00 15.01 -21.44
N GLY A 40 -48.08 15.19 -20.48
CA GLY A 40 -48.13 14.50 -19.18
C GLY A 40 -46.86 14.65 -18.35
N THR A 41 -46.83 15.72 -17.54
CA THR A 41 -46.11 15.98 -16.27
C THR A 41 -45.32 14.80 -15.64
N ASP A 42 -44.08 14.95 -15.15
CA ASP A 42 -43.75 15.70 -13.93
C ASP A 42 -42.24 16.00 -13.77
N ILE A 43 -42.01 17.08 -13.02
CA ILE A 43 -40.74 17.72 -12.65
C ILE A 43 -40.01 16.91 -11.55
N LEU A 44 -38.67 16.86 -11.60
CA LEU A 44 -37.74 17.15 -10.47
C LEU A 44 -36.27 16.74 -10.81
N GLU A 45 -35.40 17.73 -11.02
CA GLU A 45 -33.93 17.61 -10.84
C GLU A 45 -33.52 18.00 -9.39
N PRO A 46 -32.24 18.20 -9.03
CA PRO A 46 -31.15 17.23 -8.85
C PRO A 46 -30.54 17.35 -7.43
N LYS A 47 -29.94 16.30 -6.83
CA LYS A 47 -29.08 16.49 -5.64
C LYS A 47 -27.84 15.60 -5.59
N SER A 48 -26.71 16.27 -5.74
CA SER A 48 -25.39 15.94 -5.20
C SER A 48 -25.40 15.64 -3.69
N LYS A 49 -24.55 14.70 -3.24
CA LYS A 49 -23.48 14.97 -2.25
C LYS A 49 -22.66 13.71 -1.95
N CYS A 50 -21.35 13.88 -2.06
CA CYS A 50 -20.34 13.08 -1.37
C CYS A 50 -20.56 13.14 0.15
N PHE A 51 -20.32 12.03 0.85
CA PHE A 51 -19.78 12.09 2.22
C PHE A 51 -18.94 10.84 2.51
N LEU A 52 -17.70 11.09 2.88
CA LEU A 52 -16.73 10.16 3.44
C LEU A 52 -17.27 9.53 4.73
N LYS A 53 -17.06 8.22 4.89
CA LYS A 53 -16.72 7.67 6.21
C LYS A 53 -15.90 6.39 6.09
N SER A 54 -14.72 6.48 6.69
CA SER A 54 -13.78 5.42 7.01
C SER A 54 -14.45 4.21 7.68
N LYS A 55 -14.18 3.01 7.17
CA LYS A 55 -14.40 1.78 7.92
C LYS A 55 -13.25 0.81 7.66
N MET A 56 -12.66 0.33 8.75
CA MET A 56 -11.58 -0.64 8.81
C MET A 56 -11.92 -1.85 7.95
N PHE A 57 -11.00 -2.25 7.08
CA PHE A 57 -11.18 -3.38 6.18
C PHE A 57 -10.87 -4.67 6.93
N SER A 58 -11.89 -5.20 7.61
CA SER A 58 -11.98 -6.61 7.96
C SER A 58 -12.14 -7.40 6.65
N ASP A 59 -11.33 -8.46 6.54
CA ASP A 59 -11.32 -9.53 5.54
C ASP A 59 -12.53 -9.52 4.59
N LYS A 60 -12.44 -8.76 3.49
CA LYS A 60 -13.33 -9.00 2.36
C LYS A 60 -12.70 -10.10 1.54
N GLU A 61 -13.36 -11.25 1.55
CA GLU A 61 -13.24 -12.26 0.51
C GLU A 61 -13.14 -11.57 -0.85
N PHE A 62 -12.07 -11.87 -1.58
CA PHE A 62 -11.88 -11.44 -2.95
C PHE A 62 -12.96 -12.12 -3.79
N LYS A 63 -14.12 -11.47 -3.94
CA LYS A 63 -15.20 -11.99 -4.76
C LYS A 63 -14.77 -11.91 -6.22
N PHE A 64 -14.41 -13.06 -6.78
CA PHE A 64 -14.24 -13.24 -8.21
C PHE A 64 -15.49 -12.70 -8.93
N PRO A 65 -15.33 -11.99 -10.07
CA PRO A 65 -16.46 -11.58 -10.87
C PRO A 65 -17.31 -12.81 -11.24
N PRO A 66 -18.65 -12.66 -11.31
CA PRO A 66 -19.54 -13.79 -11.53
C PRO A 66 -19.18 -14.50 -12.84
N PHE A 67 -18.95 -15.80 -12.73
CA PHE A 67 -18.75 -16.74 -13.83
C PHE A 67 -19.81 -16.51 -14.91
N TRP A 68 -19.35 -16.12 -16.11
CA TRP A 68 -20.19 -15.80 -17.25
C TRP A 68 -21.17 -16.95 -17.53
N LYS A 69 -22.47 -16.69 -17.31
CA LYS A 69 -23.55 -17.61 -17.71
C LYS A 69 -23.44 -17.80 -19.23
N LYS A 70 -23.10 -19.03 -19.65
CA LYS A 70 -23.05 -19.42 -21.06
C LYS A 70 -24.41 -19.15 -21.70
N LYS A 71 -24.50 -18.15 -22.59
CA LYS A 71 -25.63 -18.04 -23.52
C LYS A 71 -25.57 -19.23 -24.47
N LYS A 72 -26.69 -19.93 -24.58
CA LYS A 72 -26.90 -21.07 -25.47
C LYS A 72 -26.93 -20.54 -26.91
N VAL A 73 -25.91 -20.87 -27.70
CA VAL A 73 -25.89 -20.53 -29.13
C VAL A 73 -26.74 -21.56 -29.85
N SER A 74 -27.98 -21.18 -30.20
CA SER A 74 -28.78 -21.93 -31.16
C SER A 74 -28.35 -21.54 -32.57
N SER A 75 -28.14 -22.58 -33.39
CA SER A 75 -28.14 -22.61 -34.86
C SER A 75 -28.35 -21.28 -35.58
N LEU A 76 -27.47 -20.96 -36.53
CA LEU A 76 -27.80 -20.58 -37.91
C LEU A 76 -26.49 -20.50 -38.70
N VAL A 77 -26.39 -21.35 -39.73
CA VAL A 77 -25.43 -21.24 -40.82
C VAL A 77 -26.28 -20.74 -41.97
N THR A 78 -26.45 -19.42 -42.13
CA THR A 78 -27.02 -18.79 -43.33
C THR A 78 -26.99 -17.25 -43.28
N ASP A 79 -25.89 -16.62 -42.85
CA ASP A 79 -25.45 -15.32 -43.42
C ASP A 79 -24.07 -14.91 -42.91
N ILE A 80 -23.01 -15.44 -43.53
CA ILE A 80 -21.62 -15.20 -43.13
C ILE A 80 -21.26 -13.69 -43.17
N SER A 81 -21.98 -12.92 -43.99
CA SER A 81 -21.82 -11.48 -44.06
C SER A 81 -22.48 -10.77 -42.86
N SER A 82 -23.79 -10.92 -42.65
CA SER A 82 -24.51 -10.22 -41.56
C SER A 82 -23.99 -10.60 -40.16
N GLU A 83 -23.61 -11.86 -39.94
CA GLU A 83 -23.24 -12.40 -38.63
C GLU A 83 -21.81 -12.01 -38.17
N THR A 84 -20.92 -11.62 -39.10
CA THR A 84 -19.52 -11.32 -38.78
C THR A 84 -19.28 -9.90 -38.27
N ARG A 85 -20.16 -8.95 -38.61
CA ARG A 85 -20.08 -7.55 -38.16
C ARG A 85 -20.21 -7.39 -36.64
N PRO A 86 -21.23 -7.98 -35.97
CA PRO A 86 -21.31 -7.89 -34.51
C PRO A 86 -20.13 -8.57 -33.80
N ILE A 87 -19.48 -9.55 -34.44
CA ILE A 87 -18.25 -10.16 -33.90
C ILE A 87 -17.06 -9.18 -34.00
N LEU A 88 -16.94 -8.47 -35.12
CA LEU A 88 -15.88 -7.47 -35.31
C LEU A 88 -16.04 -6.25 -34.40
N ASP A 89 -17.27 -5.84 -34.10
CA ASP A 89 -17.55 -4.75 -33.15
C ASP A 89 -17.18 -5.12 -31.70
N VAL A 90 -17.29 -6.40 -31.34
CA VAL A 90 -16.83 -6.93 -30.04
C VAL A 90 -15.31 -6.98 -29.97
N ILE A 91 -14.67 -7.29 -31.10
CA ILE A 91 -13.21 -7.35 -31.23
C ILE A 91 -12.63 -5.93 -31.13
N ALA A 92 -13.11 -4.99 -31.94
CA ALA A 92 -12.67 -3.62 -31.95
C ALA A 92 -13.87 -2.68 -32.12
N TYR A 93 -14.07 -1.81 -31.13
CA TYR A 93 -15.18 -0.88 -31.14
C TYR A 93 -15.09 0.07 -32.35
N PRO A 94 -16.21 0.28 -33.09
CA PRO A 94 -16.23 1.20 -34.22
C PRO A 94 -15.92 2.63 -33.76
N ARG A 95 -15.17 3.37 -34.58
CA ARG A 95 -14.81 4.75 -34.27
C ARG A 95 -15.91 5.67 -34.76
N GLU A 96 -16.40 6.53 -33.90
CA GLU A 96 -17.41 7.54 -34.25
C GLU A 96 -16.89 8.93 -33.92
N TRP A 97 -17.07 9.88 -34.85
CA TRP A 97 -16.81 11.29 -34.60
C TRP A 97 -17.82 12.18 -35.33
N LYS A 98 -18.01 13.38 -34.80
CA LYS A 98 -18.90 14.39 -35.38
C LYS A 98 -18.08 15.43 -36.13
N GLU A 99 -18.46 15.74 -37.36
CA GLU A 99 -17.90 16.84 -38.13
C GLU A 99 -19.06 17.68 -38.67
N GLY A 100 -19.36 18.79 -38.00
CA GLY A 100 -20.58 19.57 -38.24
C GLY A 100 -21.85 18.80 -37.84
N ASP A 101 -22.86 18.81 -38.72
CA ASP A 101 -24.16 18.14 -38.55
C ASP A 101 -24.12 16.65 -38.97
N LEU A 102 -22.93 16.12 -39.30
CA LEU A 102 -22.72 14.77 -39.79
C LEU A 102 -22.00 13.93 -38.74
N THR A 103 -22.54 12.75 -38.44
CA THR A 103 -21.87 11.74 -37.63
C THR A 103 -21.21 10.71 -38.54
N TRP A 104 -19.89 10.67 -38.51
CA TRP A 104 -19.08 9.69 -39.24
C TRP A 104 -18.81 8.47 -38.38
N ARG A 105 -18.91 7.29 -38.98
CA ARG A 105 -18.50 6.03 -38.38
C ARG A 105 -17.46 5.35 -39.27
N GLN A 106 -16.44 4.80 -38.62
CA GLN A 106 -15.40 4.02 -39.24
C GLN A 106 -15.33 2.64 -38.58
N GLU A 107 -15.48 1.60 -39.39
CA GLU A 107 -15.51 0.20 -38.98
C GLU A 107 -14.21 -0.51 -39.37
N VAL A 108 -13.97 -1.69 -38.80
CA VAL A 108 -12.82 -2.51 -39.19
C VAL A 108 -13.09 -3.15 -40.55
N SER A 109 -12.11 -3.12 -41.45
CA SER A 109 -12.24 -3.75 -42.77
C SER A 109 -12.42 -5.26 -42.63
N MET A 110 -13.37 -5.78 -43.41
CA MET A 110 -13.70 -7.20 -43.52
C MET A 110 -12.93 -7.92 -44.64
N ASP A 111 -12.07 -7.18 -45.33
CA ASP A 111 -11.30 -7.70 -46.45
C ASP A 111 -10.28 -8.74 -45.97
N GLN A 112 -10.09 -9.76 -46.80
CA GLN A 112 -9.07 -10.78 -46.57
C GLN A 112 -7.68 -10.16 -46.62
N PHE A 113 -6.79 -10.61 -45.74
CA PHE A 113 -5.43 -10.11 -45.68
C PHE A 113 -4.55 -10.79 -46.72
N THR A 114 -3.84 -9.98 -47.51
CA THR A 114 -2.82 -10.47 -48.45
C THR A 114 -1.49 -10.66 -47.72
N ARG A 115 -0.63 -11.60 -48.17
CA ARG A 115 0.73 -11.81 -47.60
C ARG A 115 1.53 -10.50 -47.49
N SER A 116 1.45 -9.64 -48.51
CA SER A 116 2.13 -8.34 -48.53
C SER A 116 1.63 -7.38 -47.44
N GLU A 117 0.35 -7.44 -47.07
CA GLU A 117 -0.21 -6.63 -45.99
C GLU A 117 0.26 -7.11 -44.62
N VAL A 118 0.40 -8.42 -44.44
CA VAL A 118 0.96 -9.00 -43.20
C VAL A 118 2.44 -8.62 -43.02
N LEU A 119 3.22 -8.57 -44.10
CA LEU A 119 4.62 -8.11 -44.05
C LEU A 119 4.71 -6.62 -43.68
N LYS A 120 3.88 -5.77 -44.30
CA LYS A 120 3.80 -4.35 -43.94
C LYS A 120 3.41 -4.14 -42.47
N LEU A 121 2.46 -4.93 -41.98
CA LEU A 121 2.05 -4.89 -40.57
C LEU A 121 3.22 -5.26 -39.63
N HIS A 122 3.98 -6.30 -39.98
CA HIS A 122 5.15 -6.72 -39.23
C HIS A 122 6.23 -5.63 -39.19
N GLU A 123 6.57 -5.05 -40.34
CA GLU A 123 7.55 -3.95 -40.45
C GLU A 123 7.12 -2.71 -39.65
N ASN A 124 5.84 -2.35 -39.70
CA ASN A 124 5.28 -1.23 -38.93
C ASN A 124 5.31 -1.51 -37.41
N LEU A 125 4.98 -2.73 -36.98
CA LEU A 125 5.09 -3.12 -35.57
C LEU A 125 6.54 -3.01 -35.08
N ASP A 126 7.50 -3.52 -35.84
CA ASP A 126 8.92 -3.46 -35.50
C ASP A 126 9.45 -2.02 -35.44
N LEU A 127 9.01 -1.17 -36.38
CA LEU A 127 9.34 0.25 -36.38
C LEU A 127 8.81 0.92 -35.11
N ARG A 128 7.53 0.72 -34.77
CA ARG A 128 6.91 1.32 -33.58
C ARG A 128 7.53 0.81 -32.27
N LEU A 129 7.92 -0.46 -32.22
CA LEU A 129 8.65 -1.02 -31.07
C LEU A 129 10.01 -0.33 -30.88
N LYS A 130 10.72 -0.01 -31.97
CA LYS A 130 11.99 0.73 -31.93
C LYS A 130 11.78 2.21 -31.58
N GLU A 131 10.82 2.87 -32.22
CA GLU A 131 10.48 4.29 -31.98
C GLU A 131 10.12 4.54 -30.52
N ARG A 132 9.24 3.69 -29.96
CA ARG A 132 8.83 3.78 -28.55
C ARG A 132 9.81 3.10 -27.59
N CYS A 133 10.97 2.65 -28.08
CA CYS A 133 12.04 2.03 -27.30
C CYS A 133 11.54 0.91 -26.35
N ALA A 134 10.72 0.00 -26.87
CA ALA A 134 10.19 -1.11 -26.10
C ALA A 134 11.31 -2.07 -25.65
N ARG A 135 11.28 -2.49 -24.38
CA ARG A 135 12.31 -3.38 -23.82
C ARG A 135 12.24 -4.76 -24.45
N GLY A 136 13.38 -5.32 -24.87
CA GLY A 136 13.51 -6.66 -25.44
C GLY A 136 13.00 -7.80 -24.56
N LYS A 137 13.19 -7.72 -23.23
CA LYS A 137 12.86 -8.75 -22.25
C LYS A 137 12.14 -8.13 -21.04
N GLY A 138 11.37 -8.96 -20.32
CA GLY A 138 10.60 -8.55 -19.15
C GLY A 138 9.29 -7.83 -19.48
N ILE A 139 8.63 -7.32 -18.44
CA ILE A 139 7.33 -6.63 -18.53
C ILE A 139 7.55 -5.23 -19.13
N CYS A 140 6.82 -4.91 -20.20
CA CYS A 140 6.89 -3.62 -20.88
C CYS A 140 5.49 -3.19 -21.35
N ALA A 141 5.00 -2.05 -20.85
CA ALA A 141 3.66 -1.55 -21.16
C ALA A 141 3.47 -1.23 -22.65
N VAL A 142 4.45 -0.54 -23.26
CA VAL A 142 4.45 -0.18 -24.68
C VAL A 142 4.33 -1.42 -25.56
N ARG A 143 5.08 -2.48 -25.22
CA ARG A 143 5.03 -3.75 -25.94
C ARG A 143 3.64 -4.38 -25.83
N MET A 144 3.10 -4.44 -24.62
CA MET A 144 1.79 -5.04 -24.35
C MET A 144 0.67 -4.33 -25.12
N GLU A 145 0.71 -2.99 -25.15
CA GLU A 145 -0.22 -2.16 -25.93
C GLU A 145 -0.13 -2.46 -27.43
N LEU A 146 1.08 -2.50 -27.99
CA LEU A 146 1.28 -2.74 -29.43
C LEU A 146 0.88 -4.17 -29.84
N PHE A 147 1.19 -5.18 -29.03
CA PHE A 147 0.77 -6.56 -29.32
C PHE A 147 -0.73 -6.77 -29.16
N ALA A 148 -1.38 -6.08 -28.20
CA ALA A 148 -2.83 -6.15 -28.06
C ALA A 148 -3.57 -5.76 -29.35
N GLN A 149 -3.06 -4.76 -30.09
CA GLN A 149 -3.66 -4.30 -31.34
C GLN A 149 -3.56 -5.29 -32.51
N VAL A 150 -2.59 -6.22 -32.48
CA VAL A 150 -2.34 -7.17 -33.58
C VAL A 150 -3.17 -8.44 -33.40
N PHE A 151 -3.42 -8.85 -32.16
CA PHE A 151 -4.16 -10.06 -31.79
C PHE A 151 -5.67 -9.80 -31.64
N GLU A 152 -6.34 -9.52 -32.76
CA GLU A 152 -7.77 -9.20 -32.76
C GLU A 152 -8.59 -10.12 -33.68
N ARG A 153 -7.98 -10.99 -34.50
CA ARG A 153 -8.71 -11.64 -35.60
C ARG A 153 -9.12 -13.08 -35.28
N GLY A 154 -10.30 -13.23 -34.67
CA GLY A 154 -11.04 -14.50 -34.60
C GLY A 154 -11.65 -14.80 -33.23
N MET A 155 -12.87 -15.35 -33.21
CA MET A 155 -13.62 -15.60 -31.97
C MET A 155 -12.87 -16.49 -30.97
N LEU A 156 -12.17 -17.51 -31.45
CA LEU A 156 -11.39 -18.41 -30.58
C LEU A 156 -10.21 -17.67 -29.94
N LEU A 157 -9.50 -16.85 -30.71
CA LEU A 157 -8.36 -16.07 -30.23
C LEU A 157 -8.79 -15.00 -29.22
N LEU A 158 -9.95 -14.37 -29.45
CA LEU A 158 -10.54 -13.43 -28.49
C LEU A 158 -10.83 -14.12 -27.16
N ARG A 159 -11.43 -15.31 -27.18
CA ARG A 159 -11.69 -16.06 -25.94
C ARG A 159 -10.39 -16.45 -25.22
N ILE A 160 -9.38 -16.93 -25.94
CA ILE A 160 -8.08 -17.28 -25.35
C ILE A 160 -7.43 -16.03 -24.73
N ARG A 161 -7.51 -14.89 -25.40
CA ARG A 161 -7.03 -13.61 -24.89
C ARG A 161 -7.74 -13.20 -23.61
N ASP A 162 -9.06 -13.35 -23.54
CA ASP A 162 -9.84 -13.01 -22.34
C ASP A 162 -9.48 -13.90 -21.15
N GLU A 163 -9.34 -15.21 -21.37
CA GLU A 163 -8.89 -16.15 -20.33
C GLU A 163 -7.46 -15.82 -19.86
N TYR A 164 -6.57 -15.46 -20.80
CA TYR A 164 -5.21 -15.04 -20.49
C TYR A 164 -5.19 -13.73 -19.68
N ASN A 165 -5.98 -12.73 -20.07
CA ASN A 165 -6.09 -11.46 -19.37
C ASN A 165 -6.68 -11.65 -17.95
N LEU A 166 -7.66 -12.54 -17.80
CA LEU A 166 -8.17 -12.92 -16.48
C LEU A 166 -7.06 -13.54 -15.62
N THR A 167 -6.31 -14.49 -16.18
CA THR A 167 -5.19 -15.14 -15.49
C THR A 167 -4.11 -14.14 -15.09
N LEU A 168 -3.77 -13.20 -15.98
CA LEU A 168 -2.81 -12.13 -15.72
C LEU A 168 -3.28 -11.21 -14.59
N SER A 169 -4.56 -10.82 -14.61
CA SER A 169 -5.17 -9.99 -13.56
C SER A 169 -5.14 -10.66 -12.18
N VAL A 170 -5.43 -11.96 -12.13
CA VAL A 170 -5.35 -12.75 -10.88
C VAL A 170 -3.91 -12.80 -10.36
N HIS A 171 -2.93 -13.04 -11.23
CA HIS A 171 -1.52 -13.02 -10.83
C HIS A 171 -1.07 -11.65 -10.35
N GLN A 172 -1.50 -10.58 -11.02
CA GLN A 172 -1.23 -9.21 -10.59
C GLN A 172 -1.79 -8.95 -9.19
N ALA A 173 -3.06 -9.28 -8.95
CA ALA A 173 -3.70 -9.13 -7.64
C ALA A 173 -2.99 -9.94 -6.54
N LEU A 174 -2.52 -11.15 -6.86
CA LEU A 174 -1.76 -11.99 -5.93
C LEU A 174 -0.38 -11.36 -5.60
N CYS A 175 0.33 -10.84 -6.61
CA CYS A 175 1.62 -10.18 -6.41
C CYS A 175 1.48 -8.87 -5.63
N GLU A 176 0.45 -8.08 -5.90
CA GLU A 176 0.13 -6.87 -5.14
C GLU A 176 -0.22 -7.22 -3.68
N GLY A 177 -1.02 -8.28 -3.47
CA GLY A 177 -1.37 -8.80 -2.16
C GLY A 177 -0.16 -9.30 -1.36
N SER A 178 0.72 -10.09 -1.97
CA SER A 178 1.92 -10.62 -1.31
C SER A 178 2.93 -9.53 -0.96
N THR A 179 3.13 -8.55 -1.85
CA THR A 179 3.99 -7.39 -1.61
C THR A 179 3.45 -6.53 -0.46
N SER A 180 2.14 -6.26 -0.47
CA SER A 180 1.48 -5.48 0.58
C SER A 180 1.54 -6.18 1.95
N PHE A 181 1.36 -7.50 1.97
CA PHE A 181 1.51 -8.30 3.18
C PHE A 181 2.94 -8.25 3.72
N GLY A 182 3.94 -8.43 2.84
CA GLY A 182 5.36 -8.33 3.21
C GLY A 182 5.71 -6.98 3.82
N ALA A 183 5.26 -5.88 3.20
CA ALA A 183 5.48 -4.52 3.72
C ALA A 183 4.84 -4.32 5.11
N ARG A 184 3.59 -4.77 5.30
CA ARG A 184 2.92 -4.68 6.61
C ARG A 184 3.67 -5.47 7.69
N LYS A 185 4.14 -6.68 7.37
CA LYS A 185 4.89 -7.51 8.33
C LYS A 185 6.26 -6.93 8.67
N ALA A 186 6.95 -6.33 7.70
CA ALA A 186 8.20 -5.62 7.94
C ALA A 186 8.00 -4.43 8.91
N ASN A 187 6.99 -3.60 8.66
CA ASN A 187 6.67 -2.47 9.54
C ASN A 187 6.29 -2.91 10.95
N LEU A 188 5.48 -3.98 11.08
CA LEU A 188 5.11 -4.51 12.39
C LEU A 188 6.33 -4.99 13.18
N ALA A 189 7.27 -5.68 12.52
CA ALA A 189 8.50 -6.12 13.15
C ALA A 189 9.38 -4.93 13.59
N GLU A 190 9.40 -3.85 12.82
CA GLU A 190 10.09 -2.61 13.20
C GLU A 190 9.44 -1.94 14.42
N GLU A 191 8.11 -1.82 14.44
CA GLU A 191 7.38 -1.27 15.58
C GLU A 191 7.63 -2.09 16.86
N ASP A 192 7.58 -3.42 16.78
CA ASP A 192 7.80 -4.29 17.93
C ASP A 192 9.25 -4.22 18.41
N LYS A 193 10.21 -4.14 17.48
CA LYS A 193 11.62 -3.89 17.83
C LYS A 193 11.78 -2.56 18.57
N ASN A 194 11.11 -1.50 18.11
CA ASN A 194 11.18 -0.18 18.74
C ASN A 194 10.53 -0.18 20.14
N LYS A 195 9.40 -0.87 20.34
CA LYS A 195 8.78 -1.06 21.67
C LYS A 195 9.75 -1.76 22.62
N ASN A 196 10.31 -2.89 22.19
CA ASN A 196 11.27 -3.64 23.00
C ASN A 196 12.52 -2.81 23.32
N HIS A 197 13.01 -2.02 22.36
CA HIS A 197 14.14 -1.13 22.57
C HIS A 197 13.85 -0.09 23.65
N ASN A 198 12.68 0.56 23.59
CA ASN A 198 12.26 1.53 24.59
C ASN A 198 12.10 0.90 25.99
N GLU A 199 11.58 -0.33 26.07
CA GLU A 199 11.49 -1.07 27.34
C GLU A 199 12.88 -1.38 27.91
N ILE A 200 13.81 -1.82 27.07
CA ILE A 200 15.20 -2.06 27.48
C ILE A 200 15.84 -0.77 28.00
N GLU A 201 15.64 0.36 27.34
CA GLU A 201 16.17 1.65 27.79
C GLU A 201 15.59 2.08 29.14
N LYS A 202 14.28 1.92 29.34
CA LYS A 202 13.63 2.20 30.63
C LYS A 202 14.21 1.35 31.75
N VAL A 203 14.29 0.03 31.54
CA VAL A 203 14.84 -0.91 32.54
C VAL A 203 16.32 -0.60 32.84
N LYS A 204 17.11 -0.24 31.82
CA LYS A 204 18.51 0.19 32.04
C LYS A 204 18.60 1.47 32.86
N ALA A 205 17.73 2.44 32.62
CA ALA A 205 17.68 3.68 33.40
C ALA A 205 17.28 3.41 34.86
N GLU A 206 16.31 2.52 35.09
CA GLU A 206 15.89 2.09 36.43
C GLU A 206 17.03 1.39 37.18
N ILE A 207 17.73 0.45 36.54
CA ILE A 207 18.90 -0.22 37.12
C ILE A 207 19.98 0.81 37.50
N ALA A 208 20.26 1.78 36.60
CA ALA A 208 21.25 2.82 36.88
C ALA A 208 20.84 3.71 38.07
N ALA A 209 19.55 4.05 38.19
CA ALA A 209 19.02 4.82 39.32
C ALA A 209 19.11 4.04 40.64
N ILE A 210 18.73 2.76 40.64
CA ILE A 210 18.82 1.90 41.82
C ILE A 210 20.28 1.72 42.25
N ASN A 211 21.20 1.50 41.31
CA ASN A 211 22.62 1.37 41.63
C ASN A 211 23.19 2.66 42.25
N LYS A 212 22.77 3.84 41.79
CA LYS A 212 23.14 5.11 42.44
C LYS A 212 22.60 5.19 43.88
N ASN A 213 21.35 4.80 44.10
CA ASN A 213 20.77 4.77 45.44
C ASN A 213 21.51 3.80 46.38
N ILE A 214 21.93 2.64 45.88
CA ILE A 214 22.75 1.68 46.65
C ILE A 214 24.07 2.35 47.05
N LEU A 215 24.80 2.95 46.10
CA LEU A 215 26.06 3.64 46.38
C LEU A 215 25.90 4.78 47.40
N ASP A 216 24.83 5.57 47.28
CA ASP A 216 24.54 6.66 48.22
C ASP A 216 24.24 6.15 49.63
N MET A 217 23.53 5.02 49.74
CA MET A 217 23.24 4.39 51.04
C MET A 217 24.48 3.74 51.65
N ASP A 218 25.31 3.07 50.85
CA ASP A 218 26.59 2.51 51.29
C ASP A 218 27.53 3.61 51.79
N SER A 219 27.60 4.74 51.09
CA SER A 219 28.37 5.91 51.57
C SER A 219 27.85 6.44 52.90
N LYS A 220 26.52 6.49 53.11
CA LYS A 220 25.93 6.92 54.38
C LYS A 220 26.21 5.92 55.50
N PHE A 221 26.12 4.63 55.19
CA PHE A 221 26.42 3.55 56.13
C PHE A 221 27.88 3.64 56.61
N LEU A 222 28.85 3.77 55.70
CA LEU A 222 30.26 3.92 56.04
C LEU A 222 30.55 5.16 56.92
N MET A 223 29.89 6.29 56.64
CA MET A 223 30.02 7.48 57.48
C MET A 223 29.48 7.26 58.89
N LEU A 224 28.35 6.57 59.03
CA LEU A 224 27.74 6.26 60.33
C LEU A 224 28.59 5.27 61.12
N GLU A 225 29.10 4.23 60.46
CA GLU A 225 29.98 3.23 61.06
C GLU A 225 31.24 3.87 61.63
N ARG A 226 31.93 4.69 60.82
CA ARG A 226 33.10 5.47 61.27
C ARG A 226 32.77 6.37 62.45
N ARG A 227 31.65 7.09 62.41
CA ARG A 227 31.22 7.97 63.53
C ARG A 227 30.94 7.17 64.80
N ALA A 228 30.34 5.98 64.69
CA ALA A 228 30.05 5.11 65.82
C ALA A 228 31.33 4.53 66.43
N GLU A 229 32.34 4.22 65.62
CA GLU A 229 33.67 3.79 66.08
C GLU A 229 34.42 4.92 66.78
N GLU A 230 34.44 6.12 66.20
CA GLU A 230 35.03 7.31 66.83
C GLU A 230 34.38 7.59 68.20
N LEU A 231 33.04 7.49 68.29
CA LEU A 231 32.32 7.69 69.53
C LEU A 231 32.62 6.60 70.57
N ARG A 232 32.65 5.32 70.17
CA ARG A 232 33.06 4.22 71.06
C ARG A 232 34.50 4.40 71.56
N ALA A 233 35.43 4.76 70.70
CA ALA A 233 36.83 4.99 71.06
C ALA A 233 36.99 6.17 72.03
N THR A 234 36.22 7.25 71.86
CA THR A 234 36.24 8.39 72.81
C THR A 234 35.65 8.02 74.17
N GLN A 235 34.54 7.27 74.21
CA GLN A 235 33.96 6.77 75.45
C GLN A 235 34.91 5.84 76.19
N GLU A 236 35.55 4.90 75.49
CA GLU A 236 36.53 4.00 76.09
C GLU A 236 37.73 4.76 76.66
N LYS A 237 38.25 5.75 75.95
CA LYS A 237 39.31 6.64 76.47
C LYS A 237 38.86 7.39 77.72
N ASN A 238 37.64 7.92 77.74
CA ASN A 238 37.09 8.62 78.90
C ASN A 238 36.97 7.70 80.11
N HIS A 239 36.42 6.49 79.92
CA HIS A 239 36.32 5.49 80.99
C HIS A 239 37.69 5.04 81.51
N ILE A 240 38.67 4.83 80.64
CA ILE A 240 40.04 4.50 81.06
C ILE A 240 40.65 5.64 81.87
N ASN A 241 40.47 6.89 81.44
CA ASN A 241 40.97 8.06 82.16
C ASN A 241 40.31 8.18 83.54
N GLU A 242 39.00 7.94 83.64
CA GLU A 242 38.25 7.96 84.89
C GLU A 242 38.68 6.83 85.84
N ILE A 243 38.83 5.60 85.34
CA ILE A 243 39.36 4.46 86.10
C ILE A 243 40.78 4.78 86.62
N ASN A 244 41.64 5.36 85.79
CA ASN A 244 42.99 5.72 86.18
C ASN A 244 43.00 6.84 87.24
N PHE A 245 42.11 7.83 87.10
CA PHE A 245 41.93 8.87 88.11
C PHE A 245 41.47 8.26 89.44
N LEU A 246 40.44 7.42 89.44
CA LEU A 246 39.91 6.74 90.62
C LEU A 246 40.92 5.79 91.27
N LYS A 247 41.78 5.13 90.48
CA LYS A 247 42.89 4.32 91.00
C LYS A 247 43.92 5.19 91.73
N LYS A 248 44.31 6.33 91.16
CA LYS A 248 45.25 7.27 91.78
C LYS A 248 44.69 7.84 93.08
N THR A 249 43.42 8.25 93.10
CA THR A 249 42.77 8.77 94.32
C THR A 249 42.64 7.68 95.38
N ASN A 250 42.25 6.45 95.02
CA ASN A 250 42.24 5.33 95.97
C ASN A 250 43.62 5.03 96.55
N GLN A 251 44.68 5.07 95.73
CA GLN A 251 46.05 4.89 96.21
C GLN A 251 46.45 5.99 97.21
N GLN A 252 46.12 7.25 96.91
CA GLN A 252 46.37 8.37 97.83
C GLN A 252 45.61 8.21 99.15
N LEU A 253 44.32 7.84 99.10
CA LEU A 253 43.51 7.61 100.29
C LEU A 253 44.04 6.44 101.12
N LYS A 254 44.45 5.33 100.48
CA LYS A 254 45.10 4.20 101.18
C LYS A 254 46.37 4.63 101.90
N ALA A 255 47.25 5.38 101.23
CA ALA A 255 48.48 5.90 101.84
C ALA A 255 48.19 6.83 103.04
N GLN A 256 47.16 7.68 102.94
CA GLN A 256 46.72 8.52 104.07
C GLN A 256 46.21 7.69 105.25
N LEU A 257 45.41 6.64 104.99
CA LEU A 257 44.91 5.75 106.03
C LEU A 257 46.04 4.94 106.70
N GLU A 258 46.99 4.43 105.91
CA GLU A 258 48.19 3.76 106.43
C GLU A 258 49.04 4.71 107.30
N SER A 259 49.15 5.98 106.93
CA SER A 259 49.81 7.01 107.75
C SER A 259 49.11 7.29 109.08
N ILE A 260 47.78 7.16 109.14
CA ILE A 260 46.99 7.37 110.37
C ILE A 260 46.97 6.11 111.24
N ALA A 261 46.98 4.93 110.62
CA ALA A 261 46.94 3.62 111.29
C ALA A 261 48.32 3.10 111.73
N ALA A 262 49.42 3.63 111.18
CA ALA A 262 50.77 3.28 111.64
C ALA A 262 50.97 3.73 113.10
N PRO A 263 51.36 2.82 114.02
CA PRO A 263 51.54 3.15 115.42
C PRO A 263 52.71 4.12 115.60
N LYS A 264 52.47 5.22 116.32
CA LYS A 264 53.53 6.16 116.73
C LYS A 264 54.52 5.38 117.63
N LYS A 265 55.77 5.25 117.19
CA LYS A 265 56.90 4.83 118.04
C LYS A 265 57.20 5.89 119.08
#